data_AF-A0A7V4YTR7-F1
#
_entry.id   AF-A0A7V4YTR7-F1
#
_cell.length_a   1.000
_cell.length_b   1.000
_cell.length_c   1.000
_cell.angle_alpha   90.00
_cell.angle_beta   90.00
_cell.angle_gamma   90.00
#
_symmetry.space_group_name_H-M   'P 1'
#
loop_
_entity.id
_entity.type
_entity.pdbx_description
1 polymer ?
#
loop_
_entity_poly.entity_id
_entity_poly.type
_entity_poly.pdbx_seq_one_letter_code
_entity_poly.pdbx_strand_id
1 'polypeptide(L)'
;GGAPILAVLKDNGRNCSLATAAFKLGDWAGAIERYKAELARVPDNEIAWVGLSLAYMNLQQLEEGKAAAEKAIEITPDDTQANNLIGMYWLNKNDGAKAKAQFELALQKDSNNPMAWYYLALIARQQGDGRTALANLMKAIELAPNFKAAYEMSAQIYEAQGNPQAAQQFRAAMGQMK
;
A
#
# COMPACT_ATOMS: atom_id res chain seq x y z
N GLY A 1 11.33 -45.54 25.10
CA GLY A 1 10.18 -44.96 24.39
C GLY A 1 10.50 -43.53 24.05
N GLY A 2 11.04 -43.28 22.86
CA GLY A 2 11.25 -41.93 22.35
C GLY A 2 9.93 -41.41 21.80
N ALA A 3 9.52 -40.22 22.22
CA ALA A 3 8.33 -39.56 21.69
C ALA A 3 8.40 -39.48 20.16
N PRO A 4 7.28 -39.67 19.44
CA PRO A 4 7.29 -39.50 17.99
C PRO A 4 7.55 -38.02 17.69
N ILE A 5 8.59 -37.77 16.91
CA ILE A 5 8.82 -36.53 16.14
C ILE A 5 7.68 -36.45 15.12
N LEU A 6 6.49 -36.09 15.59
CA LEU A 6 5.30 -35.92 14.76
C LEU A 6 5.39 -34.52 14.16
N ALA A 7 6.08 -34.47 13.03
CA ALA A 7 5.84 -33.55 11.93
C ALA A 7 5.39 -32.15 12.34
N VAL A 8 6.30 -31.38 12.90
CA VAL A 8 6.31 -29.94 12.64
C VAL A 8 6.73 -29.76 11.17
N LEU A 9 5.83 -30.10 10.24
CA LEU A 9 5.82 -29.41 8.96
C LEU A 9 5.49 -27.97 9.33
N LYS A 10 6.56 -27.20 9.54
CA LYS A 10 6.54 -25.77 9.83
C LYS A 10 5.84 -25.14 8.64
N ASP A 11 4.54 -24.91 8.81
CA ASP A 11 3.61 -24.38 7.83
C ASP A 11 3.84 -22.87 7.62
N ASN A 12 5.13 -22.47 7.55
CA ASN A 12 5.65 -21.10 7.53
C ASN A 12 5.14 -20.30 6.32
N GLY A 13 4.54 -20.97 5.34
CA GLY A 13 3.92 -20.32 4.20
C GLY A 13 2.40 -20.27 4.29
N ARG A 14 1.75 -21.20 5.00
CA ARG A 14 0.30 -21.34 4.94
C ARG A 14 -0.42 -20.31 5.78
N ASN A 15 0.09 -19.94 6.96
CA ASN A 15 -0.54 -18.85 7.71
C ASN A 15 -0.44 -17.54 6.93
N CYS A 16 0.72 -17.24 6.35
CA CYS A 16 0.89 -16.08 5.44
C CYS A 16 -0.05 -16.15 4.21
N SER A 17 -0.17 -17.32 3.58
CA SER A 17 -1.03 -17.52 2.40
C SER A 17 -2.52 -17.41 2.75
N LEU A 18 -2.94 -17.99 3.87
CA LEU A 18 -4.31 -17.89 4.37
C LEU A 18 -4.62 -16.46 4.83
N ALA A 19 -3.65 -15.76 5.43
CA ALA A 19 -3.79 -14.34 5.77
C ALA A 19 -4.00 -13.50 4.52
N THR A 20 -3.20 -13.73 3.48
CA THR A 20 -3.34 -13.06 2.18
C THR A 20 -4.68 -13.34 1.53
N ALA A 21 -5.18 -14.58 1.63
CA ALA A 21 -6.50 -14.94 1.12
C ALA A 21 -7.63 -14.23 1.90
N ALA A 22 -7.57 -14.24 3.23
CA ALA A 22 -8.52 -13.53 4.09
C ALA A 22 -8.53 -12.02 3.80
N PHE A 23 -7.33 -11.43 3.65
CA PHE A 23 -7.14 -10.03 3.27
C PHE A 23 -7.84 -9.70 1.95
N LYS A 24 -7.65 -10.52 0.91
CA LYS A 24 -8.30 -10.33 -0.40
C LYS A 24 -9.83 -10.44 -0.34
N LEU A 25 -10.35 -11.20 0.61
CA LEU A 25 -11.79 -11.34 0.86
C LEU A 25 -12.37 -10.21 1.74
N GLY A 26 -11.52 -9.28 2.21
CA GLY A 26 -11.92 -8.20 3.13
C GLY A 26 -12.07 -8.65 4.59
N ASP A 27 -11.67 -9.88 4.92
CA ASP A 27 -11.58 -10.35 6.30
C ASP A 27 -10.24 -9.89 6.91
N TRP A 28 -10.14 -8.59 7.17
CA TRP A 28 -8.95 -7.96 7.72
C TRP A 28 -8.61 -8.49 9.12
N ALA A 29 -9.63 -8.78 9.94
CA ALA A 29 -9.45 -9.31 11.29
C ALA A 29 -8.86 -10.73 11.26
N GLY A 30 -9.42 -11.61 10.42
CA GLY A 30 -8.86 -12.95 10.22
C GLY A 30 -7.47 -12.92 9.56
N ALA A 31 -7.20 -11.95 8.69
CA ALA A 31 -5.85 -11.73 8.15
C ALA A 31 -4.85 -11.38 9.26
N ILE A 32 -5.20 -10.46 10.16
CA ILE A 32 -4.35 -10.08 11.31
C ILE A 32 -4.03 -11.28 12.19
N GLU A 33 -5.03 -12.08 12.57
CA GLU A 33 -4.80 -13.26 13.41
C GLU A 33 -3.80 -14.22 12.78
N ARG A 34 -3.93 -14.45 11.47
CA ARG A 34 -3.06 -15.37 10.73
C ARG A 34 -1.67 -14.81 10.50
N TYR A 35 -1.53 -13.52 10.19
CA TYR A 35 -0.21 -12.88 10.12
C TYR A 35 0.50 -12.92 11.48
N LYS A 36 -0.20 -12.65 12.59
CA LYS A 36 0.40 -12.76 13.93
C LYS A 36 0.80 -14.19 14.27
N ALA A 37 0.00 -15.18 13.86
CA ALA A 37 0.35 -16.59 14.02
C ALA A 37 1.58 -17.01 13.19
N GLU A 38 1.74 -16.44 11.99
CA GLU A 38 2.96 -16.60 11.17
C GLU A 38 4.17 -15.99 11.89
N LEU A 39 4.05 -14.73 12.30
CA LEU A 39 5.13 -13.96 12.93
C LEU A 39 5.56 -14.52 14.30
N ALA A 40 4.67 -15.21 15.02
CA ALA A 40 5.03 -15.93 16.23
C ALA A 40 5.98 -17.12 15.96
N ARG A 41 6.02 -17.63 14.73
CA ARG A 41 6.87 -18.76 14.31
C ARG A 41 8.05 -18.31 13.47
N VAL A 42 7.87 -17.29 12.64
CA VAL A 42 8.86 -16.70 11.75
C VAL A 42 8.84 -15.18 11.95
N PRO A 43 9.49 -14.67 13.01
CA PRO A 43 9.48 -13.24 13.34
C PRO A 43 10.08 -12.35 12.25
N ASP A 44 10.97 -12.88 11.42
CA ASP A 44 11.68 -12.13 10.37
C ASP A 44 10.98 -12.26 8.99
N ASN A 45 9.71 -12.64 8.95
CA ASN A 45 8.92 -12.70 7.72
C ASN A 45 8.41 -11.30 7.34
N GLU A 46 9.18 -10.59 6.50
CA GLU A 46 8.85 -9.24 6.02
C GLU A 46 7.46 -9.18 5.35
N ILE A 47 7.14 -10.13 4.47
CA ILE A 47 5.83 -10.19 3.79
C ILE A 47 4.68 -10.23 4.80
N ALA A 48 4.84 -10.99 5.89
CA ALA A 48 3.84 -11.08 6.94
C ALA A 48 3.73 -9.78 7.75
N TRP A 49 4.83 -9.05 7.99
CA TRP A 49 4.78 -7.73 8.62
C TRP A 49 4.13 -6.66 7.74
N VAL A 50 4.44 -6.63 6.45
CA VAL A 50 3.79 -5.74 5.47
C VAL A 50 2.29 -6.04 5.39
N GLY A 51 1.93 -7.31 5.26
CA GLY A 51 0.54 -7.76 5.21
C GLY A 51 -0.22 -7.43 6.50
N LEU A 52 0.42 -7.60 7.66
CA LEU A 52 -0.14 -7.23 8.96
C LEU A 52 -0.36 -5.71 9.06
N SER A 53 0.62 -4.92 8.65
CA SER A 53 0.53 -3.46 8.62
C SER A 53 -0.65 -3.00 7.76
N LEU A 54 -0.76 -3.52 6.54
CA LEU A 54 -1.83 -3.17 5.63
C LEU A 54 -3.22 -3.60 6.17
N ALA A 55 -3.33 -4.76 6.81
CA ALA A 55 -4.58 -5.19 7.45
C ALA A 55 -4.98 -4.27 8.61
N TYR A 56 -4.02 -3.84 9.43
CA TYR A 56 -4.24 -2.85 10.48
C TYR A 56 -4.69 -1.49 9.93
N MET A 57 -4.08 -1.00 8.85
CA MET A 57 -4.49 0.24 8.19
C MET A 57 -5.94 0.18 7.69
N ASN A 58 -6.38 -0.96 7.14
CA ASN A 58 -7.76 -1.14 6.68
C ASN A 58 -8.78 -1.12 7.84
N LEU A 59 -8.39 -1.60 9.03
CA LEU A 59 -9.21 -1.50 10.25
C LEU A 59 -9.05 -0.18 11.02
N GLN A 60 -8.36 0.82 10.45
CA GLN A 60 -8.07 2.10 11.10
C GLN A 60 -7.25 1.98 12.40
N GLN A 61 -6.55 0.84 12.59
CA GLN A 61 -5.60 0.62 13.68
C GLN A 61 -4.23 1.17 13.28
N LEU A 62 -4.17 2.50 13.16
CA LEU A 62 -3.07 3.20 12.49
C LEU A 62 -1.73 3.05 13.19
N GLU A 63 -1.70 3.07 14.53
CA GLU A 63 -0.45 2.95 15.29
C GLU A 63 0.14 1.54 15.17
N GLU A 64 -0.70 0.51 15.27
CA GLU A 64 -0.31 -0.88 15.07
C GLU A 64 0.15 -1.13 13.64
N GLY A 65 -0.52 -0.53 12.66
CA GLY A 65 -0.13 -0.58 11.25
C GLY A 65 1.25 0.03 11.04
N LYS A 66 1.51 1.22 11.60
CA LYS A 66 2.83 1.86 11.51
C LYS A 66 3.91 0.99 12.17
N ALA A 67 3.65 0.49 13.38
CA ALA A 67 4.61 -0.35 14.09
C ALA A 67 4.96 -1.62 13.29
N ALA A 68 3.97 -2.25 12.65
CA ALA A 68 4.20 -3.40 11.78
C ALA A 68 5.00 -3.05 10.51
N ALA A 69 4.77 -1.87 9.90
CA ALA A 69 5.59 -1.40 8.78
C ALA A 69 7.03 -1.10 9.21
N GLU A 70 7.24 -0.52 10.39
CA GLU A 70 8.57 -0.29 10.94
C GLU A 70 9.32 -1.61 11.17
N LYS A 71 8.62 -2.67 11.61
CA LYS A 71 9.21 -4.03 11.66
C LYS A 71 9.61 -4.57 10.31
N ALA A 72 8.82 -4.36 9.26
CA ALA A 72 9.20 -4.74 7.90
C ALA A 72 10.50 -4.03 7.46
N ILE A 73 10.64 -2.73 7.76
CA ILE A 73 11.86 -1.95 7.44
C ILE A 73 13.07 -2.40 8.26
N GLU A 74 12.88 -2.76 9.54
CA GLU A 74 13.97 -3.31 10.37
C GLU A 74 14.57 -4.58 9.75
N ILE A 75 13.73 -5.41 9.11
CA ILE A 75 14.15 -6.66 8.44
C ILE A 75 14.71 -6.36 7.04
N THR A 76 14.01 -5.53 6.26
CA THR A 76 14.36 -5.16 4.89
C THR A 76 14.34 -3.63 4.75
N PRO A 77 15.49 -2.96 4.94
CA PRO A 77 15.57 -1.49 4.93
C PRO A 77 15.13 -0.81 3.62
N ASP A 78 15.15 -1.55 2.51
CA ASP A 78 14.78 -1.06 1.18
C ASP A 78 13.33 -1.41 0.78
N ASP A 79 12.51 -1.92 1.71
CA ASP A 79 11.11 -2.25 1.44
C ASP A 79 10.28 -0.99 1.17
N THR A 80 9.95 -0.78 -0.11
CA THR A 80 9.21 0.40 -0.55
C THR A 80 7.71 0.30 -0.23
N GLN A 81 7.16 -0.89 -0.01
CA GLN A 81 5.78 -1.06 0.45
C GLN A 81 5.63 -0.63 1.90
N ALA A 82 6.58 -1.00 2.76
CA ALA A 82 6.60 -0.56 4.16
C ALA A 82 6.72 0.96 4.28
N ASN A 83 7.59 1.59 3.47
CA ASN A 83 7.67 3.06 3.40
C ASN A 83 6.35 3.69 2.95
N ASN A 84 5.67 3.13 1.94
CA ASN A 84 4.35 3.59 1.52
C ASN A 84 3.32 3.52 2.66
N LEU A 85 3.31 2.45 3.45
CA LEU A 85 2.41 2.27 4.59
C LEU A 85 2.63 3.31 5.69
N ILE A 86 3.89 3.65 5.99
CA ILE A 86 4.22 4.75 6.91
C ILE A 86 3.80 6.10 6.33
N GLY A 87 3.96 6.30 5.01
CA GLY A 87 3.43 7.48 4.33
C GLY A 87 1.92 7.62 4.46
N MET A 88 1.17 6.52 4.29
CA MET A 88 -0.28 6.46 4.48
C MET A 88 -0.70 6.76 5.93
N TYR A 89 0.06 6.29 6.91
CA TYR A 89 -0.15 6.65 8.31
C TYR A 89 -0.09 8.17 8.50
N TRP A 90 0.95 8.83 7.97
CA TRP A 90 1.09 10.27 8.11
C TRP A 90 0.01 11.06 7.37
N LEU A 91 -0.45 10.58 6.21
CA LEU A 91 -1.62 11.15 5.53
C LEU A 91 -2.87 11.10 6.41
N ASN A 92 -3.13 9.97 7.08
CA ASN A 92 -4.26 9.85 8.00
C ASN A 92 -4.13 10.77 9.22
N LYS A 93 -2.90 11.07 9.64
CA LYS A 93 -2.61 12.08 10.68
C LYS A 93 -2.65 13.52 10.18
N ASN A 94 -2.99 13.75 8.90
CA ASN A 94 -2.95 15.05 8.23
C ASN A 94 -1.55 15.71 8.21
N ASP A 95 -0.48 14.91 8.37
CA ASP A 95 0.91 15.38 8.27
C ASP A 95 1.44 15.11 6.87
N GLY A 96 1.04 15.96 5.92
CA GLY A 96 1.41 15.83 4.51
C GLY A 96 2.92 15.94 4.25
N ALA A 97 3.66 16.65 5.12
CA ALA A 97 5.11 16.80 4.99
C ALA A 97 5.84 15.49 5.30
N LYS A 98 5.49 14.83 6.41
CA LYS A 98 6.07 13.52 6.73
C LYS A 98 5.61 12.43 5.76
N ALA A 99 4.35 12.48 5.33
CA ALA A 99 3.86 11.57 4.30
C ALA A 99 4.69 11.68 3.01
N LYS A 100 4.89 12.91 2.52
CA LYS A 100 5.68 13.19 1.32
C LYS A 100 7.10 12.61 1.45
N ALA A 101 7.77 12.85 2.56
CA ALA A 101 9.13 12.33 2.79
C ALA A 101 9.21 10.79 2.69
N GLN A 102 8.19 10.07 3.17
CA GLN A 102 8.14 8.61 3.08
C GLN A 102 7.92 8.11 1.65
N PHE A 103 7.04 8.76 0.88
CA PHE A 103 6.83 8.39 -0.53
C PHE A 103 8.03 8.76 -1.40
N GLU A 104 8.71 9.88 -1.13
CA GLU A 104 9.97 10.23 -1.78
C GLU A 104 11.07 9.23 -1.45
N LEU A 105 11.15 8.76 -0.19
CA LEU A 105 12.07 7.70 0.19
C LEU A 105 11.76 6.40 -0.56
N ALA A 106 10.49 6.01 -0.66
CA ALA A 106 10.08 4.85 -1.46
C ALA A 106 10.54 4.98 -2.92
N LEU A 107 10.44 6.17 -3.53
CA LEU A 107 10.89 6.41 -4.90
C LEU A 107 12.41 6.49 -5.06
N GLN A 108 13.14 6.88 -4.02
CA GLN A 108 14.62 6.81 -4.02
C GLN A 108 15.10 5.34 -4.04
N LYS A 109 14.35 4.45 -3.40
CA LYS A 109 14.65 3.01 -3.35
C LYS A 109 14.16 2.27 -4.59
N ASP A 110 12.95 2.60 -5.05
CA ASP A 110 12.34 2.08 -6.27
C ASP A 110 11.56 3.16 -7.01
N SER A 111 12.17 3.69 -8.07
CA SER A 111 11.54 4.72 -8.91
C SER A 111 10.30 4.23 -9.65
N ASN A 112 10.11 2.91 -9.73
CA ASN A 112 9.00 2.25 -10.42
C ASN A 112 7.85 1.88 -9.47
N ASN A 113 7.75 2.52 -8.30
CA ASN A 113 6.66 2.30 -7.35
C ASN A 113 5.41 3.15 -7.70
N PRO A 114 4.35 2.58 -8.31
CA PRO A 114 3.17 3.35 -8.71
C PRO A 114 2.39 3.95 -7.53
N MET A 115 2.41 3.29 -6.37
CA MET A 115 1.71 3.75 -5.17
C MET A 115 2.32 5.02 -4.60
N ALA A 116 3.66 5.11 -4.57
CA ALA A 116 4.36 6.30 -4.12
C ALA A 116 4.06 7.50 -5.03
N TRP A 117 4.09 7.31 -6.35
CA TRP A 117 3.68 8.34 -7.32
C TRP A 117 2.22 8.79 -7.10
N TYR A 118 1.30 7.85 -6.91
CA TYR A 118 -0.11 8.15 -6.64
C TYR A 118 -0.29 9.00 -5.37
N TYR A 119 0.37 8.64 -4.26
CA TYR A 119 0.21 9.40 -3.02
C TYR A 119 0.91 10.77 -3.06
N LEU A 120 2.03 10.90 -3.77
CA LEU A 120 2.61 12.22 -4.04
C LEU A 120 1.66 13.09 -4.87
N ALA A 121 0.91 12.49 -5.81
CA ALA A 121 -0.12 13.21 -6.53
C ALA A 121 -1.28 13.66 -5.62
N LEU A 122 -1.72 12.80 -4.71
CA LEU A 122 -2.74 13.14 -3.72
C LEU A 122 -2.32 14.34 -2.87
N ILE A 123 -1.06 14.35 -2.40
CA ILE A 123 -0.49 15.46 -1.62
C ILE A 123 -0.44 16.75 -2.46
N ALA A 124 0.05 16.68 -3.70
CA ALA A 124 0.10 17.84 -4.60
C ALA A 124 -1.31 18.40 -4.88
N ARG A 125 -2.30 17.52 -5.08
CA ARG A 125 -3.70 17.92 -5.25
C ARG A 125 -4.25 18.64 -4.01
N GLN A 126 -3.97 18.12 -2.81
CA GLN A 126 -4.38 18.78 -1.55
C GLN A 126 -3.76 20.16 -1.38
N GLN A 127 -2.57 20.39 -1.94
CA GLN A 127 -1.89 21.67 -1.97
C GLN A 127 -2.39 22.62 -3.08
N GLY A 128 -3.34 22.18 -3.91
CA GLY A 128 -3.84 22.94 -5.06
C GLY A 128 -2.92 22.87 -6.30
N ASP A 129 -1.83 22.11 -6.25
CA ASP A 129 -0.94 21.90 -7.39
C ASP A 129 -1.44 20.77 -8.30
N GLY A 130 -2.48 21.09 -9.07
CA GLY A 130 -3.07 20.16 -10.03
C GLY A 130 -2.12 19.74 -11.15
N ARG A 131 -1.11 20.57 -11.48
CA ARG A 131 -0.13 20.25 -12.53
C ARG A 131 0.80 19.14 -12.08
N THR A 132 1.41 19.30 -10.89
CA THR A 132 2.28 18.27 -10.32
C THR A 132 1.50 17.00 -10.00
N ALA A 133 0.26 17.13 -9.51
CA ALA A 133 -0.61 15.98 -9.29
C ALA A 133 -0.83 15.15 -10.56
N LEU A 134 -1.22 15.79 -11.68
CA LEU A 134 -1.40 15.08 -12.95
C LEU A 134 -0.12 14.42 -13.47
N ALA A 135 1.04 15.10 -13.36
CA ALA A 135 2.31 14.51 -13.78
C ALA A 135 2.65 13.23 -12.99
N ASN A 136 2.44 13.26 -11.66
CA ASN A 136 2.63 12.09 -10.80
C ASN A 136 1.60 10.98 -11.09
N LEU A 137 0.34 11.33 -11.36
CA LEU A 137 -0.70 10.35 -11.74
C LEU A 137 -0.37 9.67 -13.07
N MET A 138 0.15 10.41 -14.04
CA MET A 138 0.60 9.83 -15.31
C MET A 138 1.71 8.81 -15.10
N LYS A 139 2.65 9.07 -14.18
CA LYS A 139 3.67 8.08 -13.80
C LYS A 139 3.08 6.84 -13.10
N ALA A 140 2.14 7.03 -12.19
CA ALA A 140 1.44 5.91 -11.56
C ALA A 140 0.69 5.05 -12.59
N ILE A 141 0.06 5.68 -13.59
CA ILE A 141 -0.68 5.01 -14.68
C ILE A 141 0.26 4.29 -15.65
N GLU A 142 1.39 4.90 -16.01
CA GLU A 142 2.42 4.30 -16.86
C GLU A 142 2.95 3.00 -16.24
N LEU A 143 3.21 3.01 -14.94
CA LEU A 143 3.73 1.87 -14.17
C LEU A 143 2.64 0.82 -13.84
N ALA A 144 1.40 1.26 -13.63
CA ALA A 144 0.26 0.40 -13.33
C ALA A 144 -0.97 0.81 -14.15
N PRO A 145 -1.09 0.32 -15.41
CA PRO A 145 -2.19 0.70 -16.31
C PRO A 145 -3.60 0.33 -15.83
N ASN A 146 -3.72 -0.54 -14.82
CA ASN A 146 -5.00 -0.92 -14.20
C ASN A 146 -5.29 -0.17 -12.89
N PHE A 147 -4.51 0.86 -12.55
CA PHE A 147 -4.64 1.60 -11.30
C PHE A 147 -5.82 2.59 -11.34
N LYS A 148 -7.03 2.06 -11.16
CA LYS A 148 -8.30 2.81 -11.25
C LYS A 148 -8.32 4.12 -10.48
N ALA A 149 -7.80 4.14 -9.24
CA ALA A 149 -7.77 5.34 -8.41
C ALA A 149 -6.96 6.50 -9.05
N ALA A 150 -5.89 6.19 -9.79
CA ALA A 150 -5.09 7.20 -10.46
C ALA A 150 -5.83 7.83 -11.66
N TYR A 151 -6.58 7.02 -12.42
CA TYR A 151 -7.45 7.50 -13.49
C TYR A 151 -8.60 8.35 -12.95
N GLU A 152 -9.24 7.89 -11.88
CA GLU A 152 -10.34 8.62 -11.25
C GLU A 152 -9.87 9.99 -10.74
N MET A 153 -8.73 10.06 -10.05
CA MET A 153 -8.17 11.31 -9.57
C MET A 153 -7.79 12.25 -10.73
N SER A 154 -7.23 11.71 -11.81
CA SER A 154 -6.91 12.50 -13.01
C SER A 154 -8.17 13.13 -13.61
N ALA A 155 -9.25 12.36 -13.71
CA ALA A 155 -10.53 12.85 -14.20
C ALA A 155 -11.11 13.97 -13.30
N GLN A 156 -11.05 13.79 -11.98
CA GLN A 156 -11.50 14.80 -11.01
C GLN A 156 -10.71 16.11 -11.14
N ILE A 157 -9.39 16.04 -11.36
CA ILE A 157 -8.55 17.23 -11.53
C ILE A 157 -8.90 17.96 -12.83
N TYR A 158 -9.06 17.25 -13.96
CA TYR A 158 -9.45 17.88 -15.22
C TYR A 158 -10.84 18.50 -15.19
N GLU A 159 -11.79 17.86 -14.50
CA GLU A 159 -13.14 18.41 -14.30
C GLU A 159 -13.10 19.72 -13.50
N ALA A 160 -12.32 19.76 -12.41
CA ALA A 160 -12.10 20.97 -11.63
C ALA A 160 -11.40 22.09 -12.41
N GLN A 161 -10.62 21.75 -13.43
CA GLN A 161 -9.97 22.70 -14.34
C GLN A 161 -10.87 23.15 -15.51
N GLY A 162 -12.12 22.68 -15.58
CA GLY A 162 -13.03 23.02 -16.67
C GLY A 162 -12.71 22.31 -17.99
N ASN A 163 -12.02 21.17 -17.93
CA ASN A 163 -11.72 20.31 -19.07
C ASN A 163 -12.49 18.96 -18.98
N PRO A 164 -13.82 18.97 -19.21
CA PRO A 164 -14.63 17.76 -19.10
C PRO A 164 -14.30 16.71 -20.18
N GLN A 165 -13.75 17.13 -21.32
CA GLN A 165 -13.36 16.22 -22.39
C GLN A 165 -12.19 15.31 -21.94
N ALA A 166 -11.14 15.90 -21.34
CA ALA A 166 -10.04 15.13 -20.77
C ALA A 166 -10.55 14.22 -19.64
N ALA A 167 -11.41 14.73 -18.75
CA ALA A 167 -11.98 13.93 -17.67
C ALA A 167 -12.74 12.69 -18.19
N GLN A 168 -13.52 12.85 -19.26
CA GLN A 168 -14.25 11.74 -19.89
C GLN A 168 -13.31 10.71 -20.50
N GLN A 169 -12.18 11.11 -21.08
CA GLN A 169 -11.18 10.17 -21.61
C GLN A 169 -10.61 9.27 -20.51
N PHE A 170 -10.25 9.83 -19.35
CA PHE A 170 -9.76 9.04 -18.21
C PHE A 170 -10.85 8.09 -17.66
N ARG A 171 -12.11 8.55 -17.56
CA ARG A 171 -13.24 7.70 -17.15
C ARG A 171 -13.49 6.55 -18.14
N ALA A 172 -13.42 6.83 -19.45
CA ALA A 172 -13.60 5.83 -20.49
C ALA A 172 -12.47 4.78 -20.47
N ALA A 173 -11.22 5.22 -20.32
CA ALA A 173 -10.08 4.31 -20.18
C ALA A 173 -10.22 3.40 -18.95
N MET A 174 -10.67 3.96 -17.81
CA MET A 174 -10.96 3.20 -16.60
C MET A 174 -12.06 2.15 -16.79
N GLY A 175 -13.11 2.46 -17.56
CA GLY A 175 -14.21 1.55 -17.86
C GLY A 175 -13.83 0.36 -18.75
N GLN A 176 -12.71 0.43 -19.46
CA GLN A 176 -12.21 -0.62 -20.34
C GLN A 176 -11.24 -1.60 -19.64
N MET A 177 -10.90 -1.36 -18.37
CA MET A 177 -10.01 -2.22 -17.60
C MET A 177 -10.73 -3.52 -17.21
N LYS A 178 -10.10 -4.66 -17.54
CA LYS A 178 -10.56 -5.99 -17.13
C LYS A 178 -10.17 -6.31 -15.69
#